data_AF-A0A935FBU0-F1
#
_entry.id   AF-A0A935FBU0-F1
#
_cell.length_a   1.000
_cell.length_b   1.000
_cell.length_c   1.000
_cell.angle_alpha   90.00
_cell.angle_beta   90.00
_cell.angle_gamma   90.00
#
_symmetry.space_group_name_H-M   'P 1'
#
loop_
_entity.id
_entity.type
_entity.pdbx_description
1 polymer ?
#
loop_
_entity_poly.entity_id
_entity_poly.type
_entity_poly.pdbx_seq_one_letter_code
_entity_poly.pdbx_strand_id
1 'polypeptide(L)'
;MKKRFIAAMFSSMLLVSCSKEDDGTAGINKAVVESYLAPGQPVSVKITKEIEYGVDNVNQPLDNLPVVISHNGTDYNLANTGNGIYSSSTIPVNIGETYLLKF
;
A
#
# COMPACT_ATOMS: atom_id res chain seq x y z
N MET A 1 51.44 -23.23 -10.79
CA MET A 1 50.88 -21.85 -10.85
C MET A 1 49.36 -21.81 -11.08
N LYS A 2 48.78 -22.61 -12.01
CA LYS A 2 47.32 -22.64 -12.28
C LYS A 2 46.41 -22.95 -11.07
N LYS A 3 46.81 -23.86 -10.16
CA LYS A 3 46.01 -24.20 -8.96
C LYS A 3 45.89 -23.06 -7.93
N ARG A 4 46.91 -22.19 -7.84
CA ARG A 4 46.89 -21.01 -6.96
C ARG A 4 45.98 -19.91 -7.54
N PHE A 5 45.87 -19.85 -8.87
CA PHE A 5 44.99 -18.91 -9.56
C PHE A 5 43.50 -19.30 -9.43
N ILE A 6 43.19 -20.59 -9.49
CA ILE A 6 41.82 -21.10 -9.28
C ILE A 6 41.35 -20.89 -7.84
N ALA A 7 42.23 -21.10 -6.86
CA ALA A 7 41.91 -20.82 -5.45
C ALA A 7 41.65 -19.32 -5.20
N ALA A 8 42.41 -18.43 -5.84
CA ALA A 8 42.19 -16.98 -5.76
C ALA A 8 40.86 -16.56 -6.40
N MET A 9 40.49 -17.18 -7.54
CA MET A 9 39.21 -16.90 -8.20
C MET A 9 38.00 -17.38 -7.39
N PHE A 10 38.09 -18.55 -6.73
CA PHE A 10 37.02 -19.09 -5.89
C PHE A 10 36.83 -18.28 -4.59
N SER A 11 37.92 -17.73 -4.04
CA SER A 11 37.88 -16.85 -2.87
C SER A 11 37.24 -15.49 -3.16
N SER A 12 37.23 -15.03 -4.41
CA SER A 12 36.65 -13.73 -4.78
C SER A 12 35.12 -13.77 -4.91
N MET A 13 34.52 -14.96 -5.07
CA MET A 13 33.07 -15.13 -5.24
C MET A 13 32.29 -15.12 -3.91
N LEU A 14 32.98 -15.28 -2.77
CA LEU A 14 32.35 -15.31 -1.44
C LEU A 14 32.05 -13.92 -0.86
N LEU A 15 32.47 -12.84 -1.53
CA LEU A 15 32.25 -11.45 -1.07
C LEU A 15 30.96 -10.82 -1.61
N VAL A 16 30.22 -11.50 -2.50
CA VAL A 16 28.86 -11.11 -2.88
C VAL A 16 27.88 -11.68 -1.85
N SER A 17 28.08 -11.30 -0.59
CA SER A 17 27.14 -11.59 0.48
C SER A 17 25.93 -10.68 0.29
N CYS A 18 24.76 -11.30 0.22
CA CYS A 18 23.46 -10.65 0.21
C CYS A 18 23.37 -9.66 1.38
N SER A 19 23.46 -8.37 1.09
CA SER A 19 23.01 -7.33 2.00
C SER A 19 21.50 -7.48 2.14
N LYS A 20 21.00 -7.66 3.37
CA LYS A 20 19.60 -7.35 3.62
C LYS A 20 19.42 -5.88 3.23
N GLU A 21 18.59 -5.63 2.23
CA GLU A 21 18.00 -4.31 2.03
C GLU A 21 17.13 -4.08 3.26
N ASP A 22 17.76 -3.54 4.30
CA ASP A 22 17.05 -2.81 5.33
C ASP A 22 16.68 -1.47 4.68
N ASP A 23 15.58 -1.47 3.94
CA ASP A 23 14.88 -0.24 3.58
C ASP A 23 14.57 0.43 4.92
N GLY A 24 15.41 1.39 5.31
CA GLY A 24 15.42 2.09 6.60
C GLY A 24 14.14 2.83 6.97
N THR A 25 13.01 2.47 6.38
CA THR A 25 11.67 2.66 6.93
C THR A 25 11.31 1.47 7.82
N ALA A 26 11.86 1.43 9.01
CA ALA A 26 11.20 0.75 10.12
C ALA A 26 9.83 1.44 10.35
N GLY A 27 8.81 0.97 9.64
CA GLY A 27 7.41 0.81 10.07
C GLY A 27 6.66 1.92 10.79
N ILE A 28 6.72 3.20 10.37
CA ILE A 28 5.86 4.23 11.00
C ILE A 28 5.16 5.20 10.05
N ASN A 29 5.11 4.99 8.73
CA ASN A 29 4.43 5.92 7.80
C ASN A 29 3.73 5.21 6.63
N LYS A 30 3.22 3.99 6.83
CA LYS A 30 2.41 3.32 5.82
C LYS A 30 0.93 3.63 6.04
N ALA A 31 0.19 3.77 4.93
CA ALA A 31 -1.26 3.83 4.97
C ALA A 31 -1.84 2.42 4.94
N VAL A 32 -2.80 2.15 5.81
CA VAL A 32 -3.67 0.97 5.79
C VAL A 32 -4.98 1.38 5.14
N VAL A 33 -5.34 0.66 4.08
CA VAL A 33 -6.52 0.94 3.25
C VAL A 33 -7.49 -0.21 3.34
N GLU A 34 -8.70 0.06 3.85
CA GLU A 34 -9.81 -0.88 3.91
C GLU A 34 -10.90 -0.38 2.95
N SER A 35 -11.28 -1.17 1.95
CA SER A 35 -12.31 -0.77 0.99
C SER A 35 -13.47 -1.75 0.94
N TYR A 36 -14.67 -1.21 0.76
CA TYR A 36 -15.90 -1.99 0.57
C TYR A 36 -16.57 -1.58 -0.74
N LEU A 37 -16.77 -2.56 -1.61
CA LEU A 37 -17.36 -2.41 -2.93
C LEU A 37 -18.45 -3.46 -3.12
N ALA A 38 -19.71 -3.05 -3.22
CA ALA A 38 -20.83 -3.95 -3.46
C ALA A 38 -21.88 -3.28 -4.38
N PRO A 39 -22.47 -4.02 -5.34
CA PRO A 39 -23.52 -3.47 -6.20
C PRO A 39 -24.70 -2.91 -5.39
N GLY A 40 -25.14 -1.70 -5.76
CA GLY A 40 -26.26 -1.01 -5.11
C GLY A 40 -25.96 -0.43 -3.72
N GLN A 41 -24.73 -0.53 -3.22
CA GLN A 41 -24.28 0.10 -1.98
C GLN A 41 -23.32 1.26 -2.28
N PRO A 42 -23.29 2.31 -1.44
CA PRO A 42 -22.24 3.31 -1.52
C PRO A 42 -20.87 2.66 -1.37
N VAL A 43 -19.90 3.13 -2.15
CA VAL A 43 -18.51 2.76 -1.98
C VAL A 43 -17.99 3.44 -0.72
N SER A 44 -17.22 2.70 0.09
CA SER A 44 -16.56 3.23 1.28
C SER A 44 -15.11 2.79 1.31
N VAL A 45 -14.20 3.72 1.57
CA VAL A 45 -12.77 3.50 1.74
C VAL A 45 -12.36 4.13 3.06
N LYS A 46 -11.72 3.36 3.94
CA LYS A 46 -11.15 3.84 5.18
C LYS A 46 -9.64 3.81 5.08
N ILE A 47 -9.01 4.95 5.34
CA ILE A 47 -7.56 5.14 5.27
C ILE A 47 -7.04 5.55 6.64
N THR A 48 -6.14 4.74 7.19
CA THR A 48 -5.54 4.97 8.50
C THR A 48 -4.03 4.80 8.41
N LYS A 49 -3.31 5.30 9.41
CA LYS A 49 -1.90 5.02 9.58
C LYS A 49 -1.71 3.60 10.12
N GLU A 50 -0.68 2.90 9.65
CA GLU A 50 -0.21 1.65 10.24
C GLU A 50 0.04 1.84 11.75
N ILE A 51 -0.52 0.94 12.56
CA ILE A 51 -0.28 0.91 14.00
C ILE A 51 1.08 0.25 14.26
N GLU A 52 1.94 0.95 14.98
CA GLU A 52 3.22 0.40 15.44
C GLU A 52 2.99 -0.54 16.64
N TYR A 53 3.38 -1.80 16.46
CA TYR A 53 3.22 -2.82 17.50
C TYR A 53 3.99 -2.45 18.78
N GLY A 54 3.27 -2.40 19.90
CA GLY A 54 3.85 -2.12 21.22
C GLY A 54 4.01 -0.64 21.54
N VAL A 55 3.67 0.26 20.62
CA VAL A 55 3.71 1.72 20.84
C VAL A 55 2.31 2.31 20.88
N ASP A 56 1.47 1.97 19.91
CA ASP A 56 0.10 2.46 19.80
C ASP A 56 -0.87 1.28 19.66
N ASN A 57 -2.13 1.51 20.04
CA ASN A 57 -3.24 0.58 19.84
C ASN A 57 -4.44 1.26 19.16
N VAL A 58 -4.31 2.54 18.81
CA VAL A 58 -5.38 3.34 18.22
C VAL A 58 -5.05 3.62 16.76
N ASN A 59 -6.01 3.34 15.88
CA ASN A 59 -5.90 3.72 14.47
C ASN A 59 -5.90 5.25 14.34
N GLN A 60 -4.88 5.81 13.71
CA GLN A 60 -4.84 7.24 13.40
C GLN A 60 -5.45 7.47 12.02
N PRO A 61 -6.60 8.16 11.90
CA PRO A 61 -7.25 8.41 10.62
C PRO A 61 -6.42 9.37 9.74
N LEU A 62 -6.42 9.13 8.44
CA LEU A 62 -5.83 10.03 7.45
C LEU A 62 -6.96 10.75 6.70
N ASP A 63 -7.29 11.95 7.16
CA ASP A 63 -8.32 12.81 6.60
C ASP A 63 -7.76 13.78 5.55
N ASN A 64 -8.64 14.26 4.66
CA ASN A 64 -8.37 15.28 3.63
C ASN A 64 -7.40 14.85 2.52
N LEU A 65 -7.33 13.54 2.25
CA LEU A 65 -6.65 13.00 1.08
C LEU A 65 -7.51 13.14 -0.19
N PRO A 66 -6.90 13.36 -1.36
CA PRO A 66 -7.59 13.34 -2.64
C PRO A 66 -7.88 11.89 -3.07
N VAL A 67 -8.93 11.29 -2.52
CA VAL A 67 -9.29 9.89 -2.80
C VAL A 67 -10.17 9.78 -4.05
N VAL A 68 -9.72 8.99 -5.02
CA VAL A 68 -10.38 8.80 -6.31
C VAL A 68 -10.49 7.32 -6.64
N ILE A 69 -11.65 6.91 -7.14
CA ILE A 69 -11.82 5.63 -7.82
C ILE A 69 -11.98 5.88 -9.31
N SER A 70 -11.14 5.23 -10.12
CA SER A 70 -11.21 5.27 -11.58
C SER A 70 -11.82 3.98 -12.11
N HIS A 71 -12.81 4.11 -13.00
CA HIS A 71 -13.47 2.99 -13.64
C HIS A 71 -13.93 3.38 -15.05
N ASN A 72 -13.59 2.55 -16.04
CA ASN A 72 -13.91 2.79 -17.46
C ASN A 72 -13.53 4.20 -17.96
N GLY A 73 -12.39 4.73 -17.50
CA GLY A 73 -11.89 6.06 -17.87
C GLY A 73 -12.60 7.23 -17.17
N THR A 74 -13.55 6.96 -16.27
CA THR A 74 -14.22 7.96 -15.44
C THR A 74 -13.64 7.96 -14.04
N ASP A 75 -13.26 9.13 -13.55
CA ASP A 75 -12.76 9.33 -12.19
C ASP A 75 -13.90 9.80 -11.28
N TYR A 76 -14.06 9.12 -10.15
CA TYR A 76 -15.05 9.41 -9.12
C TYR A 76 -14.34 9.83 -7.84
N ASN A 77 -14.51 11.09 -7.44
CA ASN A 77 -14.00 11.58 -6.16
C ASN A 77 -14.83 11.00 -5.01
N LEU A 78 -14.16 10.54 -3.95
CA LEU A 78 -14.82 10.14 -2.72
C LEU A 78 -14.81 11.31 -1.74
N ALA A 79 -15.96 11.61 -1.15
CA ALA A 79 -16.09 12.66 -0.17
C ALA A 79 -15.52 12.18 1.17
N ASN A 80 -14.66 12.99 1.79
CA ASN A 80 -14.24 12.74 3.17
C ASN A 80 -15.43 12.93 4.12
N THR A 81 -15.79 11.87 4.85
CA THR A 81 -16.86 11.85 5.85
C THR A 81 -16.34 11.88 7.30
N GLY A 82 -15.02 11.96 7.46
CA GLY A 82 -14.30 12.01 8.74
C GLY A 82 -13.83 10.64 9.23
N ASN A 83 -12.92 10.65 10.21
CA ASN A 83 -12.29 9.45 10.77
C ASN A 83 -11.59 8.58 9.70
N GLY A 84 -11.04 9.23 8.67
CA GLY A 84 -10.35 8.58 7.56
C GLY A 84 -11.30 7.85 6.61
N ILE A 85 -12.62 8.07 6.69
CA ILE A 85 -13.62 7.41 5.85
C ILE A 85 -13.98 8.32 4.67
N TYR A 86 -13.87 7.76 3.48
CA TYR A 86 -14.19 8.38 2.21
C TYR A 86 -15.31 7.59 1.53
N SER A 87 -16.35 8.26 1.04
CA SER A 87 -17.49 7.58 0.43
C SER A 87 -18.04 8.26 -0.82
N SER A 88 -18.61 7.47 -1.71
CA SER A 88 -19.39 7.94 -2.85
C SER A 88 -20.52 6.97 -3.17
N SER A 89 -21.72 7.52 -3.41
CA SER A 89 -22.90 6.77 -3.86
C SER A 89 -23.13 6.84 -5.37
N THR A 90 -22.25 7.51 -6.13
CA THR A 90 -22.42 7.74 -7.58
C THR A 90 -21.67 6.72 -8.44
N ILE A 91 -20.84 5.88 -7.82
CA ILE A 91 -20.01 4.89 -8.52
C ILE A 91 -20.88 3.66 -8.86
N PRO A 92 -21.06 3.32 -10.14
CA PRO A 92 -21.80 2.12 -10.53
C PRO A 92 -20.93 0.87 -10.30
N VAL A 93 -21.15 0.17 -9.20
CA VAL A 93 -20.43 -1.07 -8.87
C VAL A 93 -21.10 -2.27 -9.54
N ASN A 94 -20.37 -2.97 -10.42
CA ASN A 94 -20.82 -4.20 -11.06
C ASN A 94 -19.90 -5.38 -10.71
N ILE A 95 -20.47 -6.59 -10.73
CA ILE A 95 -19.74 -7.83 -10.46
C ILE A 95 -18.80 -8.14 -11.62
N GLY A 96 -17.57 -8.52 -11.30
CA GLY A 96 -16.57 -8.93 -12.29
C GLY A 96 -15.77 -7.77 -12.90
N GLU A 97 -16.02 -6.53 -12.47
CA GLU A 97 -15.29 -5.36 -12.94
C GLU A 97 -14.13 -4.97 -12.01
N THR A 98 -13.18 -4.20 -12.55
CA THR A 98 -12.02 -3.68 -11.80
C THR A 98 -12.17 -2.17 -11.60
N TYR A 99 -11.78 -1.72 -10.41
CA TYR A 99 -11.83 -0.34 -9.97
C TYR A 99 -10.46 0.05 -9.42
N LEU A 100 -9.90 1.16 -9.90
CA LEU A 100 -8.58 1.62 -9.49
C LEU A 100 -8.71 2.70 -8.43
N LEU A 101 -8.26 2.41 -7.21
CA LEU A 101 -8.17 3.39 -6.13
C LEU A 101 -6.86 4.18 -6.22
N LYS A 102 -6.95 5.51 -6.01
CA LYS A 102 -5.82 6.45 -5.90
C LYS A 102 -6.05 7.34 -4.68
N PHE A 103 -5.00 7.62 -3.91
CA PHE A 103 -5.03 8.49 -2.71
C PHE A 103 -3.66 9.12 -2.46
#